data_AF-A0A2G9M082-F1
#
_entry.id   AF-A0A2G9M082-F1
#
_cell.length_a   1.000
_cell.length_b   1.000
_cell.length_c   1.000
_cell.angle_alpha   90.00
_cell.angle_beta   90.00
_cell.angle_gamma   90.00
#
_symmetry.space_group_name_H-M   'P 1'
#
loop_
_entity.id
_entity.type
_entity.pdbx_description
1 polymer ?
#
loop_
_entity_poly.entity_id
_entity_poly.type
_entity_poly.pdbx_seq_one_letter_code
_entity_poly.pdbx_strand_id
1 'polypeptide(L)'
;MVILKLMGLMDLFATIVMLLIHYNVLGWRLPLSLGMYLIFKGIGFWGDFASMVDLAAGIYMIAMIFGLRTFLVFVFVGFLFQKTLFSLTH
;
A
#
# COMPACT_ATOMS: atom_id res chain seq x y z
N MET A 1 -20.76 1.85 -0.14
CA MET A 1 -20.23 0.89 0.87
C MET A 1 -19.49 -0.30 0.26
N VAL A 2 -19.92 -0.90 -0.86
CA VAL A 2 -19.19 -2.05 -1.47
C VAL A 2 -17.83 -1.66 -2.06
N ILE A 3 -17.75 -0.51 -2.76
CA ILE A 3 -16.52 -0.04 -3.40
C ILE A 3 -15.43 0.27 -2.34
N LEU A 4 -15.79 0.92 -1.24
CA LEU A 4 -14.87 1.20 -0.13
C LEU A 4 -14.29 -0.10 0.44
N LYS A 5 -15.12 -1.13 0.69
CA LYS A 5 -14.67 -2.43 1.18
C LYS A 5 -13.71 -3.14 0.20
N LEU A 6 -13.98 -3.07 -1.10
CA LEU A 6 -13.08 -3.60 -2.13
C LEU A 6 -11.73 -2.86 -2.12
N MET A 7 -11.73 -1.54 -1.97
CA MET A 7 -10.50 -0.75 -1.87
C MET A 7 -9.73 -1.06 -0.57
N GLY A 8 -10.43 -1.29 0.55
CA GLY A 8 -9.82 -1.71 1.80
C GLY A 8 -9.17 -3.10 1.72
N LEU A 9 -9.80 -4.04 1.00
CA LEU A 9 -9.22 -5.36 0.71
C LEU A 9 -7.96 -5.26 -0.15
N MET A 10 -7.95 -4.37 -1.14
CA MET A 10 -6.76 -4.12 -1.95
C MET A 10 -5.62 -3.49 -1.14
N ASP A 11 -5.93 -2.60 -0.21
CA ASP A 11 -4.93 -2.04 0.73
C ASP A 11 -4.37 -3.12 1.66
N LEU A 12 -5.22 -4.05 2.12
CA LEU A 12 -4.77 -5.19 2.92
C LEU A 12 -3.78 -6.05 2.12
N PHE A 13 -4.12 -6.30 0.86
CA PHE A 13 -3.26 -7.07 -0.03
C PHE A 13 -1.94 -6.33 -0.30
N ALA A 14 -1.97 -5.02 -0.49
CA ALA A 14 -0.77 -4.18 -0.60
C ALA A 14 0.10 -4.25 0.67
N THR A 15 -0.52 -4.25 1.85
CA THR A 15 0.16 -4.39 3.14
C THR A 15 0.91 -5.72 3.23
N ILE A 16 0.25 -6.83 2.89
CA ILE A 16 0.85 -8.17 2.89
C ILE A 16 2.00 -8.22 1.88
N VAL A 17 1.78 -7.73 0.66
CA VAL A 17 2.82 -7.74 -0.38
C VAL A 17 4.02 -6.89 0.02
N MET A 18 3.81 -5.74 0.67
CA MET A 18 4.90 -4.88 1.18
C MET A 18 5.78 -5.63 2.20
N LEU A 19 5.16 -6.38 3.12
CA LEU A 19 5.90 -7.24 4.06
C LEU A 19 6.64 -8.37 3.34
N LEU A 20 5.98 -9.04 2.39
CA LEU A 20 6.60 -10.16 1.68
C LEU A 20 7.79 -9.74 0.80
N ILE A 21 7.73 -8.57 0.15
CA ILE A 21 8.89 -8.03 -0.58
C ILE A 21 9.99 -7.58 0.40
N HIS A 22 9.67 -7.09 1.60
CA HIS A 22 10.69 -6.80 2.61
C HIS A 22 11.56 -8.03 2.91
N TYR A 23 10.94 -9.19 3.13
CA TYR A 23 11.62 -10.47 3.37
C TYR A 23 12.18 -11.17 2.12
N ASN A 24 12.14 -10.52 0.95
CA ASN A 24 12.62 -11.09 -0.33
C ASN A 24 11.89 -12.35 -0.80
N VAL A 25 10.64 -12.55 -0.38
CA VAL A 25 9.86 -13.74 -0.73
C VAL A 25 9.21 -13.60 -2.12
N LEU A 26 8.94 -12.36 -2.56
CA LEU A 26 8.25 -12.06 -3.81
C LEU A 26 9.17 -11.42 -4.86
N GLY A 27 8.94 -11.76 -6.13
CA GLY A 27 9.52 -11.07 -7.28
C GLY A 27 8.90 -9.69 -7.52
N TRP A 28 9.49 -8.93 -8.45
CA TRP A 28 9.16 -7.52 -8.69
C TRP A 28 7.76 -7.24 -9.27
N ARG A 29 7.09 -8.24 -9.84
CA ARG A 29 5.83 -8.06 -10.60
C ARG A 29 4.65 -7.60 -9.74
N LEU A 30 4.42 -8.28 -8.60
CA LEU A 30 3.32 -7.97 -7.67
C LEU A 30 3.47 -6.62 -6.95
N PRO A 31 4.64 -6.27 -6.38
CA PRO A 31 4.84 -4.96 -5.76
C PRO A 31 4.81 -3.83 -6.77
N LEU A 32 5.17 -4.06 -8.03
CA LEU A 32 5.02 -3.06 -9.08
C LEU A 32 3.53 -2.76 -9.36
N SER A 33 2.71 -3.80 -9.56
CA SER A 33 1.28 -3.60 -9.85
C SER A 33 0.53 -2.97 -8.67
N LEU A 34 0.84 -3.38 -7.44
CA LEU A 34 0.22 -2.80 -6.24
C LEU A 34 0.76 -1.41 -5.89
N GLY A 35 2.04 -1.15 -6.13
CA GLY A 35 2.62 0.19 -6.01
C GLY A 35 1.94 1.17 -6.96
N MET A 36 1.74 0.77 -8.22
CA MET A 36 0.99 1.57 -9.18
C MET A 36 -0.47 1.77 -8.77
N TYR A 37 -1.14 0.73 -8.27
CA TYR A 37 -2.50 0.84 -7.72
C TYR A 37 -2.58 1.90 -6.61
N LEU A 38 -1.67 1.86 -5.64
CA LEU A 38 -1.63 2.82 -4.53
C LEU A 38 -1.37 4.25 -5.02
N ILE A 39 -0.51 4.44 -6.02
CA ILE A 39 -0.28 5.75 -6.64
C ILE A 39 -1.55 6.26 -7.31
N PHE A 40 -2.18 5.46 -8.18
CA PHE A 40 -3.42 5.87 -8.85
C PHE A 40 -4.54 6.17 -7.87
N LYS A 41 -4.65 5.37 -6.82
CA LYS A 41 -5.61 5.60 -5.74
C LYS A 41 -5.32 6.90 -4.99
N GLY A 42 -4.06 7.13 -4.61
CA GLY A 42 -3.65 8.36 -3.92
C GLY A 42 -3.92 9.61 -4.75
N ILE A 43 -3.75 9.54 -6.07
CA ILE A 43 -4.12 10.62 -7.00
C ILE A 43 -5.64 10.76 -7.13
N GLY A 44 -6.38 9.64 -7.22
CA GLY A 44 -7.83 9.65 -7.39
C GLY A 44 -8.59 10.26 -6.20
N PHE A 45 -8.03 10.15 -4.99
CA PHE A 45 -8.61 10.71 -3.76
C PHE A 45 -7.77 11.89 -3.22
N TRP A 46 -7.15 12.66 -4.11
CA TRP A 46 -6.31 13.79 -3.74
C TRP A 46 -7.09 14.82 -2.91
N GLY A 47 -6.50 15.27 -1.81
CA GLY A 47 -7.12 16.25 -0.89
C GLY A 47 -7.08 15.79 0.57
N ASP A 48 -6.99 14.48 0.81
CA ASP A 48 -6.88 13.92 2.16
C ASP A 48 -5.46 13.46 2.49
N PHE A 49 -5.05 13.65 3.75
CA PHE A 49 -3.76 13.17 4.26
C PHE A 49 -3.56 11.67 4.02
N ALA A 50 -4.62 10.87 4.19
CA ALA A 50 -4.58 9.43 3.95
C ALA A 50 -4.24 9.05 2.50
N SER A 51 -4.60 9.88 1.53
CA SER A 51 -4.31 9.66 0.11
C SER A 51 -2.86 10.04 -0.24
N MET A 52 -2.30 11.05 0.45
CA MET A 52 -0.88 11.36 0.36
C MET A 52 -0.02 10.21 0.88
N VAL A 53 -0.43 9.58 1.99
CA VAL A 53 0.28 8.42 2.52
C VAL A 53 0.17 7.20 1.60
N ASP A 54 -0.99 6.94 0.98
CA ASP A 54 -1.11 5.87 -0.05
C ASP A 54 -0.15 6.09 -1.20
N LEU A 55 -0.05 7.33 -1.70
CA LEU A 55 0.86 7.68 -2.78
C LEU A 55 2.33 7.47 -2.38
N ALA A 56 2.71 7.92 -1.18
CA ALA A 56 4.04 7.71 -0.62
C ALA A 56 4.34 6.20 -0.43
N ALA A 57 3.37 5.43 0.06
CA ALA A 57 3.48 3.98 0.23
C ALA A 57 3.64 3.26 -1.11
N GLY A 58 2.91 3.70 -2.15
CA GLY A 58 3.04 3.16 -3.51
C GLY A 58 4.40 3.44 -4.14
N ILE A 59 4.90 4.67 -4.02
CA ILE A 59 6.26 5.03 -4.46
C ILE A 59 7.30 4.21 -3.70
N TYR A 60 7.14 4.08 -2.38
CA TYR A 60 8.06 3.32 -1.56
C TYR A 60 8.06 1.84 -1.94
N MET A 61 6.88 1.24 -2.19
CA MET A 61 6.77 -0.15 -2.67
C MET A 61 7.53 -0.37 -3.98
N ILE A 62 7.51 0.61 -4.89
CA ILE A 62 8.31 0.56 -6.12
C ILE A 62 9.81 0.70 -5.79
N ALA A 63 10.19 1.60 -4.89
CA ALA A 63 11.58 1.74 -4.46
C ALA A 63 12.15 0.45 -3.82
N MET A 64 11.31 -0.33 -3.11
CA MET A 64 11.69 -1.63 -2.54
C MET A 64 12.13 -2.65 -3.59
N ILE A 65 11.62 -2.54 -4.83
CA ILE A 65 12.02 -3.40 -5.96
C ILE A 65 13.51 -3.19 -6.27
N PHE A 66 14.01 -1.96 -6.12
CA PHE A 66 15.42 -1.61 -6.33
C PHE A 66 16.31 -1.89 -5.12
N GLY A 67 15.77 -2.51 -4.06
CA GLY A 67 16.53 -2.90 -2.87
C GLY A 67 16.37 -1.97 -1.67
N LEU A 68 15.57 -0.91 -1.75
CA LEU A 68 15.32 -0.02 -0.62
C LEU A 68 14.40 -0.69 0.42
N ARG A 69 14.96 -1.48 1.34
CA ARG A 69 14.21 -2.27 2.33
C ARG A 69 14.57 -1.83 3.74
N THR A 70 14.08 -0.66 4.13
CA THR A 70 14.38 -0.04 5.42
C THR A 70 13.26 -0.28 6.43
N PHE A 71 13.46 0.16 7.68
CA PHE A 71 12.45 0.14 8.74
C PHE A 71 11.15 0.89 8.35
N LEU A 72 11.21 1.79 7.36
CA LEU A 72 10.04 2.52 6.85
C LEU A 72 8.91 1.60 6.37
N VAL A 73 9.21 0.36 5.97
CA VAL A 73 8.19 -0.66 5.66
C VAL A 73 7.16 -0.77 6.78
N PHE A 74 7.59 -0.89 8.03
CA PHE A 74 6.68 -1.10 9.16
C PHE A 74 5.77 0.09 9.41
N VAL A 75 6.25 1.30 9.10
CA VAL A 75 5.45 2.53 9.19
C VAL A 75 4.35 2.53 8.13
N PHE A 76 4.69 2.25 6.87
CA PHE A 76 3.70 2.19 5.78
C PHE A 76 2.73 1.03 5.94
N VAL A 77 3.21 -0.14 6.36
CA VAL A 77 2.41 -1.33 6.67
C VAL A 77 1.42 -1.03 7.80
N GLY A 78 1.88 -0.43 8.90
CA GLY A 78 1.02 -0.07 10.01
C GLY A 78 -0.09 0.90 9.60
N PHE A 79 0.24 1.89 8.78
CA PHE A 79 -0.74 2.86 8.28
C PHE A 79 -1.77 2.23 7.31
N LEU A 80 -1.30 1.47 6.32
CA LEU A 80 -2.19 0.78 5.38
C LEU A 80 -3.10 -0.22 6.09
N PHE A 81 -2.55 -0.95 7.07
CA PHE A 81 -3.32 -1.89 7.90
C PHE A 81 -4.41 -1.17 8.72
N GLN A 82 -4.06 -0.07 9.39
CA GLN A 82 -5.04 0.76 10.11
C GLN A 82 -6.16 1.18 9.14
N LYS A 83 -5.80 1.69 7.96
CA LYS A 83 -6.75 2.17 6.95
C LYS A 83 -7.68 1.07 6.45
N THR A 84 -7.14 -0.12 6.20
CA THR A 84 -7.93 -1.31 5.85
C THR A 84 -9.00 -1.60 6.90
N LEU A 85 -8.64 -1.58 8.19
CA LEU A 85 -9.59 -1.84 9.27
C LEU A 85 -10.73 -0.83 9.25
N PHE A 86 -10.43 0.47 9.17
CA PHE A 86 -11.45 1.52 9.07
C PHE A 86 -12.37 1.34 7.85
N SER A 87 -11.80 0.98 6.71
CA SER A 87 -12.54 0.78 5.46
C SER A 87 -13.42 -0.48 5.44
N LEU A 88 -13.14 -1.47 6.29
CA LEU A 88 -13.93 -2.70 6.40
C LEU A 88 -15.07 -2.57 7.42
N THR A 89 -14.86 -1.75 8.47
CA THR A 89 -15.85 -1.52 9.53
C THR A 89 -16.93 -0.51 9.17
N HIS A 90 -16.66 0.43 8.26
CA HIS A 90 -17.62 1.40 7.74
C HIS A 90 -18.24 0.99 6.39
#